data_AF-K9CU39-F1
#
_entry.id   AF-K9CU39-F1
#
_cell.length_a   1.000
_cell.length_b   1.000
_cell.length_c   1.000
_cell.angle_alpha   90.00
_cell.angle_beta   90.00
_cell.angle_gamma   90.00
#
_symmetry.space_group_name_H-M   'P 1'
#
loop_
_entity.id
_entity.type
_entity.pdbx_description
1 polymer ?
#
loop_
_entity_poly.entity_id
_entity_poly.type
_entity_poly.pdbx_seq_one_letter_code
_entity_poly.pdbx_strand_id
1 'polypeptide(L)'
;MSATTITRFVHEDIKPSIGSRILNSKEELLAGELAPQIRELLEQRGVLVFPKIDFTDEEQIAFTKTLGAFAPEHRGGEEIHKITLDVKENPQSAEYLKGSLYWHIDGTMNDVPILASLLSCKVPATWGGNTGFCNTYAAYEALTDEQKAEYETLRVIHSVWATVFYYEPEPSLAKLKGMRQVGENELPLVWNHKSGRKSLVLGCTAQRVKDLDPYASAEILVGLREWATREEFSYSHEWSVGDLVIWDNTGTMHRAEKYDPDCNRMMHRTKLQGEEPFE
;
A
#
# COMPACT_ATOMS: atom_id res chain seq x y z
N MET A 1 41.47 -8.49 -19.12
CA MET A 1 40.55 -7.35 -18.91
C MET A 1 39.15 -7.93 -18.92
N SER A 2 38.53 -8.07 -17.74
CA SER A 2 37.13 -8.54 -17.66
C SER A 2 36.25 -7.38 -18.07
N ALA A 3 35.47 -7.53 -19.15
CA ALA A 3 34.46 -6.56 -19.50
C ALA A 3 33.41 -6.58 -18.39
N THR A 4 33.29 -5.49 -17.63
CA THR A 4 32.19 -5.32 -16.67
C THR A 4 30.92 -5.14 -17.50
N THR A 5 30.11 -6.19 -17.61
CA THR A 5 28.79 -6.11 -18.24
C THR A 5 27.93 -5.19 -17.37
N ILE A 6 27.50 -4.06 -17.93
CA ILE A 6 26.60 -3.14 -17.23
C ILE A 6 25.20 -3.77 -17.25
N THR A 7 24.64 -4.05 -16.07
CA THR A 7 23.27 -4.53 -15.91
C THR A 7 22.30 -3.45 -16.38
N ARG A 8 21.43 -3.76 -17.35
CA ARG A 8 20.44 -2.82 -17.88
C ARG A 8 19.12 -3.00 -17.13
N PHE A 9 18.52 -1.90 -16.67
CA PHE A 9 17.16 -1.93 -16.13
C PHE A 9 16.14 -2.13 -17.27
N VAL A 10 15.29 -3.15 -17.16
CA VAL A 10 14.30 -3.51 -18.19
C VAL A 10 12.92 -3.61 -17.56
N HIS A 11 11.98 -2.80 -18.04
CA HIS A 11 10.60 -2.80 -17.59
C HIS A 11 9.62 -2.51 -18.74
N GLU A 12 8.35 -2.82 -18.51
CA GLU A 12 7.23 -2.45 -19.37
C GLU A 12 6.09 -1.86 -18.54
N ASP A 13 5.41 -0.84 -19.05
CA ASP A 13 4.29 -0.23 -18.33
C ASP A 13 3.02 -1.08 -18.47
N ILE A 14 2.30 -1.25 -17.35
CA ILE A 14 1.04 -2.01 -17.32
C ILE A 14 -0.12 -1.12 -17.78
N LYS A 15 -0.22 0.09 -17.23
CA LYS A 15 -1.21 1.12 -17.60
C LYS A 15 -0.55 2.49 -17.67
N PRO A 16 -1.14 3.49 -18.36
CA PRO A 16 -0.51 4.81 -18.49
C PRO A 16 -0.13 5.49 -17.16
N SER A 17 -0.98 5.40 -16.14
CA SER A 17 -0.82 6.15 -14.88
C SER A 17 -0.46 5.28 -13.66
N ILE A 18 -0.31 3.96 -13.82
CA ILE A 18 0.01 3.06 -12.70
C ILE A 18 0.62 1.76 -13.23
N GLY A 19 1.59 1.22 -12.49
CA GLY A 19 2.05 -0.13 -12.70
C GLY A 19 3.11 -0.24 -13.80
N SER A 20 4.18 -0.98 -13.49
CA SER A 20 5.13 -1.49 -14.49
C SER A 20 5.55 -2.92 -14.12
N ARG A 21 5.84 -3.78 -15.11
CA ARG A 21 6.47 -5.09 -14.90
C ARG A 21 7.97 -4.95 -15.03
N ILE A 22 8.72 -5.52 -14.09
CA ILE A 22 10.18 -5.59 -14.13
C ILE A 22 10.58 -6.94 -14.72
N LEU A 23 11.46 -6.91 -15.72
CA LEU A 23 11.85 -8.08 -16.52
C LEU A 23 13.28 -8.55 -16.24
N ASN A 24 13.96 -7.90 -15.30
CA ASN A 24 15.30 -8.29 -14.83
C ASN A 24 15.29 -9.62 -14.09
N SER A 25 16.41 -10.35 -14.17
CA SER A 25 16.53 -11.64 -13.51
C SER A 25 16.64 -11.50 -11.99
N LYS A 26 16.36 -12.59 -11.28
CA LYS A 26 16.53 -12.70 -9.83
C LYS A 26 17.93 -12.33 -9.37
N GLU A 27 18.96 -12.77 -10.09
CA GLU A 27 20.37 -12.48 -9.78
C GLU A 27 20.68 -10.99 -9.94
N GLU A 28 20.17 -10.36 -11.01
CA GLU A 28 20.35 -8.92 -11.26
C GLU A 28 19.69 -8.06 -10.17
N LEU A 29 18.50 -8.46 -9.70
CA LEU A 29 17.78 -7.78 -8.64
C LEU A 29 18.48 -7.92 -7.28
N LEU A 30 18.93 -9.13 -6.96
CA LEU A 30 19.61 -9.42 -5.68
C LEU A 30 21.02 -8.80 -5.60
N ALA A 31 21.64 -8.47 -6.74
CA ALA A 31 22.89 -7.71 -6.77
C ALA A 31 22.73 -6.27 -6.26
N GLY A 32 21.51 -5.72 -6.27
CA GLY A 32 21.18 -4.40 -5.74
C GLY A 32 21.62 -3.21 -6.60
N GLU A 33 22.33 -3.44 -7.71
CA GLU A 33 22.79 -2.38 -8.62
C GLU A 33 21.65 -1.56 -9.24
N LEU A 34 20.46 -2.16 -9.35
CA LEU A 34 19.25 -1.57 -9.92
C LEU A 34 18.36 -0.86 -8.88
N ALA A 35 18.73 -0.88 -7.60
CA ALA A 35 17.89 -0.33 -6.53
C ALA A 35 17.51 1.15 -6.74
N PRO A 36 18.40 2.05 -7.17
CA PRO A 36 18.02 3.44 -7.46
C PRO A 36 16.94 3.56 -8.54
N GLN A 37 17.08 2.83 -9.65
CA GLN A 37 16.12 2.85 -10.76
C GLN A 37 14.79 2.23 -10.36
N ILE A 38 14.80 1.17 -9.54
CA ILE A 38 13.59 0.56 -8.99
C ILE A 38 12.86 1.55 -8.07
N ARG A 39 13.59 2.28 -7.22
CA ARG A 39 13.03 3.29 -6.29
C ARG A 39 12.41 4.46 -7.04
N GLU A 40 13.12 4.98 -8.04
CA GLU A 40 12.61 6.07 -8.91
C GLU A 40 11.36 5.64 -9.67
N LEU A 41 11.38 4.46 -10.29
CA LEU A 41 10.23 3.93 -11.01
C LEU A 41 9.07 3.60 -10.05
N LEU A 42 9.35 3.15 -8.84
CA LEU A 42 8.31 2.87 -7.83
C LEU A 42 7.53 4.13 -7.48
N GLU A 43 8.21 5.25 -7.19
CA GLU A 43 7.54 6.53 -6.93
C GLU A 43 6.75 6.98 -8.17
N GLN A 44 7.35 6.93 -9.35
CA GLN A 44 6.72 7.36 -10.60
C GLN A 44 5.44 6.56 -10.92
N ARG A 45 5.45 5.25 -10.66
CA ARG A 45 4.45 4.31 -11.17
C ARG A 45 3.54 3.75 -10.08
N GLY A 46 3.84 3.97 -8.81
CA GLY A 46 3.11 3.49 -7.63
C GLY A 46 3.22 1.99 -7.36
N VAL A 47 3.27 1.15 -8.39
CA VAL A 47 3.29 -0.33 -8.27
C VAL A 47 4.28 -0.92 -9.26
N LEU A 48 5.12 -1.86 -8.82
CA LEU A 48 5.96 -2.67 -9.70
C LEU A 48 5.68 -4.16 -9.48
N VAL A 49 5.58 -4.90 -10.58
CA VAL A 49 5.32 -6.34 -10.59
C VAL A 49 6.56 -7.07 -11.06
N PHE A 50 6.94 -8.13 -10.34
CA PHE A 50 8.03 -9.04 -10.68
C PHE A 50 7.39 -10.42 -10.92
N PRO A 51 6.98 -10.72 -12.17
CA PRO A 51 6.19 -11.91 -12.46
C PRO A 51 7.04 -13.17 -12.26
N LYS A 52 6.55 -14.12 -11.47
CA LYS A 52 7.17 -15.44 -11.23
C LYS A 52 8.68 -15.35 -10.98
N ILE A 53 9.08 -14.40 -10.14
CA ILE A 53 10.48 -14.22 -9.75
C ILE A 53 10.95 -15.32 -8.78
N ASP A 54 10.01 -16.02 -8.14
CA ASP A 54 10.25 -17.19 -7.29
C ASP A 54 11.30 -16.93 -6.20
N PHE A 55 11.16 -15.81 -5.49
CA PHE A 55 11.96 -15.53 -4.31
C PHE A 55 11.57 -16.46 -3.16
N THR A 56 12.59 -17.06 -2.53
CA THR A 56 12.48 -17.55 -1.16
C THR A 56 12.30 -16.38 -0.21
N ASP A 57 11.97 -16.69 1.04
CA ASP A 57 11.77 -15.66 2.06
C ASP A 57 13.09 -14.91 2.35
N GLU A 58 14.21 -15.63 2.37
CA GLU A 58 15.55 -15.05 2.54
C GLU A 58 15.91 -14.09 1.39
N GLU A 59 15.54 -14.45 0.17
CA GLU A 59 15.79 -13.63 -1.01
C GLU A 59 14.86 -12.42 -1.07
N GLN A 60 13.59 -12.56 -0.68
CA GLN A 60 12.69 -11.41 -0.54
C GLN A 60 13.21 -10.42 0.51
N ILE A 61 13.71 -10.91 1.65
CA ILE A 61 14.36 -10.07 2.67
C ILE A 61 15.61 -9.40 2.10
N ALA A 62 16.47 -10.16 1.42
CA ALA A 62 17.71 -9.65 0.84
C ALA A 62 17.41 -8.56 -0.20
N PHE A 63 16.47 -8.81 -1.11
CA PHE A 63 16.02 -7.85 -2.11
C PHE A 63 15.43 -6.59 -1.44
N THR A 64 14.58 -6.75 -0.42
CA THR A 64 14.03 -5.61 0.34
C THR A 64 15.16 -4.74 0.89
N LYS A 65 16.20 -5.35 1.48
CA LYS A 65 17.36 -4.63 2.03
C LYS A 65 18.20 -3.92 0.97
N THR A 66 18.15 -4.33 -0.30
CA THR A 66 18.80 -3.57 -1.40
C THR A 66 18.11 -2.25 -1.69
N LEU A 67 16.80 -2.15 -1.44
CA LEU A 67 15.98 -0.98 -1.81
C LEU A 67 15.95 0.11 -0.73
N GLY A 68 16.30 -0.22 0.51
CA GLY A 68 16.30 0.72 1.63
C GLY A 68 16.37 0.04 2.99
N ALA A 69 16.13 0.83 4.04
CA ALA A 69 16.11 0.33 5.41
C ALA A 69 14.92 -0.63 5.60
N PHE A 70 15.19 -1.82 6.12
CA PHE A 70 14.17 -2.84 6.38
C PHE A 70 13.33 -2.48 7.61
N ALA A 71 11.99 -2.57 7.51
CA ALA A 71 11.07 -2.35 8.62
C ALA A 71 10.45 -3.67 9.12
N PRO A 72 10.79 -4.14 10.33
CA PRO A 72 10.17 -5.33 10.91
C PRO A 72 8.69 -5.08 11.24
N GLU A 73 7.91 -6.16 11.26
CA GLU A 73 6.45 -6.08 11.41
C GLU A 73 5.99 -5.99 12.86
N HIS A 74 6.70 -6.66 13.76
CA HIS A 74 6.37 -6.72 15.17
C HIS A 74 7.62 -6.54 16.03
N ARG A 75 7.41 -6.16 17.31
CA ARG A 75 8.47 -6.14 18.34
C ARG A 75 9.15 -7.50 18.54
N GLY A 76 8.60 -8.59 17.97
CA GLY A 76 9.17 -9.94 17.99
C GLY A 76 10.31 -10.18 16.99
N GLY A 77 10.58 -9.24 16.07
CA GLY A 77 11.73 -9.33 15.15
C GLY A 77 11.55 -10.26 13.95
N GLU A 78 10.32 -10.73 13.69
CA GLU A 78 10.01 -11.48 12.46
C GLU A 78 10.25 -10.61 11.23
N GLU A 79 11.05 -11.11 10.30
CA GLU A 79 11.37 -10.43 9.03
C GLU A 79 10.33 -10.75 7.92
N ILE A 80 9.46 -11.73 8.11
CA ILE A 80 8.36 -12.02 7.17
C ILE A 80 7.05 -11.97 7.92
N HIS A 81 6.09 -11.24 7.38
CA HIS A 81 4.72 -11.25 7.89
C HIS A 81 3.78 -12.00 6.95
N LYS A 82 3.09 -13.00 7.51
CA LYS A 82 2.10 -13.81 6.80
C LYS A 82 0.78 -13.06 6.69
N ILE A 83 0.40 -12.69 5.47
CA ILE A 83 -0.90 -12.09 5.17
C ILE A 83 -1.88 -13.19 4.80
N THR A 84 -2.68 -13.59 5.78
CA THR A 84 -3.72 -14.62 5.65
C THR A 84 -4.84 -14.37 6.66
N LEU A 85 -6.06 -14.81 6.32
CA LEU A 85 -7.21 -14.78 7.24
C LEU A 85 -7.31 -16.06 8.08
N ASP A 86 -6.44 -17.06 7.86
CA ASP A 86 -6.38 -18.23 8.73
C ASP A 86 -5.85 -17.84 10.11
N VAL A 87 -6.74 -17.88 11.09
CA VAL A 87 -6.46 -17.54 12.50
C VAL A 87 -5.40 -18.46 13.11
N LYS A 88 -5.21 -19.67 12.59
CA LYS A 88 -4.14 -20.57 13.07
C LYS A 88 -2.76 -20.06 12.66
N GLU A 89 -2.66 -19.51 11.46
CA GLU A 89 -1.43 -18.98 10.89
C GLU A 89 -1.18 -17.51 11.29
N ASN A 90 -2.23 -16.73 11.55
CA ASN A 90 -2.14 -15.34 11.96
C ASN A 90 -3.17 -14.98 13.07
N PRO A 91 -3.03 -15.54 14.28
CA PRO A 91 -4.02 -15.39 15.35
C PRO A 91 -4.17 -13.95 15.87
N GLN A 92 -3.14 -13.13 15.69
CA GLN A 92 -3.11 -11.77 16.23
C GLN A 92 -3.66 -10.72 15.24
N SER A 93 -3.53 -10.96 13.93
CA SER A 93 -3.85 -9.93 12.92
C SER A 93 -5.02 -10.30 12.00
N ALA A 94 -5.52 -11.54 12.00
CA ALA A 94 -6.60 -11.96 11.08
C ALA A 94 -7.86 -11.06 11.16
N GLU A 95 -8.26 -10.64 12.37
CA GLU A 95 -9.40 -9.73 12.54
C GLU A 95 -9.08 -8.32 12.01
N TYR A 96 -7.87 -7.81 12.25
CA TYR A 96 -7.41 -6.52 11.75
C TYR A 96 -7.32 -6.49 10.22
N LEU A 97 -6.91 -7.61 9.61
CA LEU A 97 -6.82 -7.76 8.16
C LEU A 97 -8.16 -7.64 7.44
N LYS A 98 -9.31 -7.74 8.13
CA LYS A 98 -10.61 -7.42 7.50
C LYS A 98 -10.70 -5.98 7.00
N GLY A 99 -10.00 -5.04 7.66
CA GLY A 99 -9.88 -3.66 7.20
C GLY A 99 -9.14 -3.55 5.84
N SER A 100 -8.19 -4.46 5.58
CA SER A 100 -7.41 -4.48 4.33
C SER A 100 -8.23 -4.83 3.09
N LEU A 101 -9.47 -5.31 3.26
CA LEU A 101 -10.42 -5.54 2.15
C LEU A 101 -10.95 -4.24 1.54
N TYR A 102 -10.68 -3.09 2.17
CA TYR A 102 -11.11 -1.77 1.74
C TYR A 102 -9.91 -0.89 1.39
N TRP A 103 -10.12 0.10 0.53
CA TRP A 103 -9.05 1.01 0.10
C TRP A 103 -8.40 1.70 1.29
N HIS A 104 -7.09 1.57 1.43
CA HIS A 104 -6.32 2.14 2.53
C HIS A 104 -4.87 2.43 2.13
N ILE A 105 -4.22 3.25 2.93
CA ILE A 105 -2.77 3.47 2.98
C ILE A 105 -2.27 2.84 4.27
N ASP A 106 -1.16 2.08 4.22
CA ASP A 106 -0.56 1.56 5.46
C ASP A 106 0.08 2.70 6.27
N GLY A 107 0.04 2.59 7.60
CA GLY A 107 0.83 3.47 8.46
C GLY A 107 0.29 4.90 8.65
N THR A 108 -1.00 5.17 8.40
CA THR A 108 -1.62 6.46 8.77
C THR A 108 -1.58 6.75 10.28
N MET A 109 -1.30 5.72 11.10
CA MET A 109 -1.11 5.84 12.55
C MET A 109 0.37 5.96 12.98
N ASN A 110 1.31 5.92 12.04
CA ASN A 110 2.74 6.01 12.33
C ASN A 110 3.21 7.47 12.29
N ASP A 111 4.24 7.79 13.07
CA ASP A 111 4.93 9.10 12.99
C ASP A 111 5.57 9.31 11.60
N VAL A 112 6.13 8.23 11.06
CA VAL A 112 6.64 8.17 9.69
C VAL A 112 6.00 6.95 9.00
N PRO A 113 5.17 7.14 7.95
CA PRO A 113 4.49 6.04 7.27
C PRO A 113 5.48 5.08 6.61
N ILE A 114 5.06 3.83 6.45
CA ILE A 114 5.84 2.84 5.70
C ILE A 114 6.05 3.36 4.28
N LEU A 115 7.27 3.21 3.77
CA LEU A 115 7.65 3.70 2.46
C LEU A 115 7.12 2.81 1.33
N ALA A 116 7.35 1.51 1.47
CA ALA A 116 6.88 0.52 0.50
C ALA A 116 6.64 -0.82 1.19
N SER A 117 5.73 -1.59 0.60
CA SER A 117 5.46 -2.96 0.99
C SER A 117 5.74 -3.87 -0.20
N LEU A 118 6.35 -5.02 0.09
CA LEU A 118 6.68 -6.06 -0.88
C LEU A 118 5.91 -7.32 -0.50
N LEU A 119 5.12 -7.86 -1.42
CA LEU A 119 4.23 -8.99 -1.16
C LEU A 119 4.43 -10.08 -2.20
N SER A 120 4.78 -11.28 -1.74
CA SER A 120 4.94 -12.46 -2.58
C SER A 120 3.78 -13.43 -2.42
N CYS A 121 3.34 -14.02 -3.52
CA CYS A 121 2.31 -15.05 -3.52
C CYS A 121 2.90 -16.45 -3.31
N LYS A 122 2.55 -17.06 -2.17
CA LYS A 122 2.90 -18.45 -1.86
C LYS A 122 1.75 -19.41 -2.16
N VAL A 123 0.52 -19.01 -1.81
CA VAL A 123 -0.71 -19.74 -2.14
C VAL A 123 -1.78 -18.71 -2.54
N PRO A 124 -2.25 -18.68 -3.80
CA PRO A 124 -3.30 -17.77 -4.23
C PRO A 124 -4.66 -18.19 -3.67
N ALA A 125 -5.64 -17.29 -3.77
CA ALA A 125 -7.02 -17.64 -3.45
C ALA A 125 -7.62 -18.58 -4.51
N THR A 126 -8.66 -19.34 -4.14
CA THR A 126 -9.44 -20.16 -5.08
C THR A 126 -10.30 -19.34 -6.04
N TRP A 127 -10.71 -18.13 -5.63
CA TRP A 127 -11.34 -17.11 -6.46
C TRP A 127 -11.10 -15.72 -5.86
N GLY A 128 -11.15 -14.68 -6.71
CA GLY A 128 -10.89 -13.31 -6.28
C GLY A 128 -9.48 -13.18 -5.67
N GLY A 129 -9.35 -12.40 -4.59
CA GLY A 129 -8.10 -12.33 -3.81
C GLY A 129 -6.96 -11.60 -4.50
N ASN A 130 -7.25 -10.98 -5.65
CA ASN A 130 -6.44 -9.96 -6.28
C ASN A 130 -6.10 -8.85 -5.29
N THR A 131 -5.05 -8.10 -5.58
CA THR A 131 -4.79 -6.85 -4.88
C THR A 131 -5.06 -5.69 -5.81
N GLY A 132 -6.04 -4.87 -5.45
CA GLY A 132 -6.33 -3.62 -6.11
C GLY A 132 -5.40 -2.53 -5.60
N PHE A 133 -4.91 -1.70 -6.51
CA PHE A 133 -4.06 -0.54 -6.25
C PHE A 133 -4.63 0.68 -6.99
N CYS A 134 -4.49 1.87 -6.43
CA CYS A 134 -4.72 3.11 -7.17
C CYS A 134 -3.67 4.18 -6.83
N ASN A 135 -3.17 4.86 -7.87
CA ASN A 135 -2.10 5.85 -7.80
C ASN A 135 -2.66 7.20 -7.35
N THR A 136 -2.41 7.57 -6.09
CA THR A 136 -2.93 8.81 -5.51
C THR A 136 -2.12 10.04 -5.89
N TYR A 137 -0.91 9.87 -6.46
CA TYR A 137 -0.22 10.97 -7.15
C TYR A 137 -0.95 11.33 -8.44
N ALA A 138 -1.16 10.35 -9.32
CA ALA A 138 -1.81 10.58 -10.61
C ALA A 138 -3.25 11.10 -10.44
N ALA A 139 -3.98 10.59 -9.44
CA ALA A 139 -5.31 11.07 -9.11
C ALA A 139 -5.31 12.55 -8.68
N TYR A 140 -4.31 12.99 -7.90
CA TYR A 140 -4.15 14.39 -7.51
C TYR A 140 -3.74 15.26 -8.70
N GLU A 141 -2.76 14.82 -9.51
CA GLU A 141 -2.25 15.54 -10.68
C GLU A 141 -3.37 15.85 -11.68
N ALA A 142 -4.36 14.96 -11.80
CA ALA A 142 -5.52 15.09 -12.69
C ALA A 142 -6.66 15.98 -12.16
N LEU A 143 -6.59 16.48 -10.92
CA LEU A 143 -7.55 17.45 -10.39
C LEU A 143 -7.42 18.81 -11.08
N THR A 144 -8.53 19.57 -11.10
CA THR A 144 -8.51 20.98 -11.50
C THR A 144 -7.68 21.83 -10.53
N ASP A 145 -7.20 22.98 -10.98
CA ASP A 145 -6.40 23.87 -10.14
C ASP A 145 -7.22 24.41 -8.96
N GLU A 146 -8.52 24.62 -9.14
CA GLU A 146 -9.44 25.00 -8.07
C GLU A 146 -9.56 23.91 -7.00
N GLN A 147 -9.73 22.65 -7.42
CA GLN A 147 -9.77 21.51 -6.48
C GLN A 147 -8.44 21.32 -5.75
N LYS A 148 -7.30 21.47 -6.44
CA LYS A 148 -5.98 21.41 -5.82
C LYS A 148 -5.82 22.49 -4.76
N ALA A 149 -6.18 23.74 -5.09
CA ALA A 149 -6.09 24.87 -4.18
C ALA A 149 -6.99 24.68 -2.94
N GLU A 150 -8.18 24.09 -3.11
CA GLU A 150 -9.07 23.74 -1.99
C GLU A 150 -8.46 22.63 -1.12
N TYR A 151 -8.17 21.48 -1.71
CA TYR A 151 -7.80 20.26 -0.96
C TYR A 151 -6.44 20.34 -0.28
N GLU A 152 -5.50 21.14 -0.79
CA GLU A 152 -4.22 21.38 -0.14
C GLU A 152 -4.33 22.08 1.22
N THR A 153 -5.45 22.75 1.49
CA THR A 153 -5.69 23.41 2.78
C THR A 153 -6.31 22.47 3.82
N LEU A 154 -6.80 21.31 3.40
CA LEU A 154 -7.61 20.43 4.24
C LEU A 154 -6.75 19.46 5.06
N ARG A 155 -7.19 19.25 6.30
CA ARG A 155 -6.63 18.27 7.23
C ARG A 155 -7.71 17.21 7.53
N VAL A 156 -7.32 15.95 7.63
CA VAL A 156 -8.22 14.81 7.83
C VAL A 156 -7.85 14.10 9.13
N ILE A 157 -8.87 13.78 9.92
CA ILE A 157 -8.73 12.90 11.08
C ILE A 157 -8.79 11.46 10.60
N HIS A 158 -7.70 10.73 10.78
CA HIS A 158 -7.59 9.30 10.53
C HIS A 158 -7.70 8.50 11.83
N SER A 159 -8.47 7.42 11.80
CA SER A 159 -8.61 6.53 12.94
C SER A 159 -8.87 5.09 12.52
N VAL A 160 -8.25 4.13 13.20
CA VAL A 160 -8.44 2.70 12.90
C VAL A 160 -9.87 2.27 13.23
N TRP A 161 -10.51 2.88 14.23
CA TRP A 161 -11.87 2.53 14.59
C TRP A 161 -12.89 2.86 13.49
N ALA A 162 -12.63 3.87 12.64
CA ALA A 162 -13.49 4.19 11.50
C ALA A 162 -13.56 3.01 10.50
N THR A 163 -12.48 2.25 10.36
CA THR A 163 -12.42 1.07 9.46
C THR A 163 -13.41 -0.02 9.85
N VAL A 164 -13.77 -0.13 11.14
CA VAL A 164 -14.67 -1.17 11.65
C VAL A 164 -16.02 -1.13 10.95
N PHE A 165 -16.56 0.07 10.72
CA PHE A 165 -17.87 0.26 10.11
C PHE A 165 -17.95 -0.21 8.65
N TYR A 166 -16.81 -0.45 8.00
CA TYR A 166 -16.79 -1.01 6.65
C TYR A 166 -17.15 -2.51 6.64
N TYR A 167 -16.71 -3.27 7.64
CA TYR A 167 -16.91 -4.73 7.68
C TYR A 167 -17.83 -5.21 8.80
N GLU A 168 -18.15 -4.35 9.77
CA GLU A 168 -19.12 -4.58 10.84
C GLU A 168 -19.90 -3.27 11.07
N PRO A 169 -21.01 -3.04 10.32
CA PRO A 169 -21.77 -1.79 10.40
C PRO A 169 -22.37 -1.49 11.79
N GLU A 170 -22.64 -2.53 12.59
CA GLU A 170 -23.16 -2.42 13.95
C GLU A 170 -22.20 -3.12 14.94
N PRO A 171 -21.02 -2.54 15.23
CA PRO A 171 -20.06 -3.19 16.09
C PRO A 171 -20.47 -3.13 17.55
N SER A 172 -20.08 -4.16 18.31
CA SER A 172 -20.28 -4.12 19.76
C SER A 172 -19.57 -2.92 20.42
N LEU A 173 -20.14 -2.41 21.51
CA LEU A 173 -19.53 -1.31 22.27
C LEU A 173 -18.11 -1.65 22.76
N ALA A 174 -17.86 -2.91 23.12
CA ALA A 174 -16.55 -3.38 23.56
C ALA A 174 -15.52 -3.26 22.42
N LYS A 175 -15.88 -3.71 21.20
CA LYS A 175 -15.02 -3.60 20.01
C LYS A 175 -14.72 -2.14 19.68
N LEU A 176 -15.75 -1.29 19.65
CA LEU A 176 -15.59 0.13 19.36
C LEU A 176 -14.66 0.81 20.38
N LYS A 177 -14.85 0.55 21.67
CA LYS A 177 -13.98 1.07 22.73
C LYS A 177 -12.53 0.58 22.60
N GLY A 178 -12.32 -0.69 22.27
CA GLY A 178 -11.00 -1.26 22.05
C GLY A 178 -10.26 -0.59 20.89
N MET A 179 -10.91 -0.50 19.73
CA MET A 179 -10.28 0.12 18.55
C MET A 179 -10.00 1.61 18.73
N ARG A 180 -10.85 2.33 19.49
CA ARG A 180 -10.62 3.74 19.80
C ARG A 180 -9.36 3.99 20.63
N GLN A 181 -8.86 3.01 21.39
CA GLN A 181 -7.63 3.15 22.19
C GLN A 181 -6.37 3.31 21.34
N VAL A 182 -6.42 2.96 20.05
CA VAL A 182 -5.31 3.20 19.10
C VAL A 182 -5.06 4.70 18.90
N GLY A 183 -6.09 5.53 19.10
CA GLY A 183 -6.01 6.97 18.92
C GLY A 183 -6.43 7.43 17.52
N GLU A 184 -6.18 8.71 17.27
CA GLU A 184 -6.48 9.40 16.02
C GLU A 184 -5.26 10.21 15.59
N ASN A 185 -5.03 10.31 14.28
CA ASN A 185 -4.00 11.16 13.69
C ASN A 185 -4.64 12.23 12.82
N GLU A 186 -4.12 13.45 12.91
CA GLU A 186 -4.48 14.52 11.98
C GLU A 186 -3.42 14.59 10.88
N LEU A 187 -3.83 14.27 9.65
CA LEU A 187 -2.96 14.21 8.47
C LEU A 187 -3.42 15.23 7.42
N PRO A 188 -2.56 15.70 6.51
CA PRO A 188 -3.01 16.54 5.41
C PRO A 188 -3.79 15.68 4.41
N LEU A 189 -4.83 16.24 3.78
CA LEU A 189 -5.53 15.54 2.69
C LEU A 189 -4.62 15.36 1.48
N VAL A 190 -3.73 16.33 1.25
CA VAL A 190 -2.69 16.31 0.22
C VAL A 190 -1.33 16.34 0.91
N TRP A 191 -0.57 15.27 0.76
CA TRP A 191 0.79 15.20 1.28
C TRP A 191 1.77 15.79 0.25
N ASN A 192 2.60 16.73 0.70
CA ASN A 192 3.68 17.30 -0.08
C ASN A 192 4.98 16.51 0.16
N HIS A 193 5.49 15.87 -0.89
CA HIS A 193 6.67 15.02 -0.80
C HIS A 193 7.95 15.85 -1.04
N LYS A 194 9.07 15.45 -0.43
CA LYS A 194 10.40 16.06 -0.66
C LYS A 194 10.84 16.02 -2.12
N SER A 195 10.33 15.07 -2.90
CA SER A 195 10.54 14.98 -4.36
C SER A 195 9.86 16.13 -5.14
N GLY A 196 8.96 16.88 -4.49
CA GLY A 196 8.12 17.91 -5.10
C GLY A 196 6.79 17.37 -5.63
N ARG A 197 6.56 16.06 -5.57
CA ARG A 197 5.26 15.46 -5.90
C ARG A 197 4.26 15.65 -4.78
N LYS A 198 2.98 15.45 -5.10
CA LYS A 198 1.87 15.53 -4.15
C LYS A 198 0.96 14.32 -4.32
N SER A 199 0.51 13.73 -3.21
CA SER A 199 -0.39 12.57 -3.21
C SER A 199 -1.60 12.80 -2.31
N LEU A 200 -2.72 12.16 -2.62
CA LEU A 200 -3.89 12.15 -1.73
C LEU A 200 -3.67 11.16 -0.58
N VAL A 201 -3.93 11.60 0.66
CA VAL A 201 -3.95 10.75 1.86
C VAL A 201 -5.40 10.40 2.19
N LEU A 202 -5.81 9.22 1.74
CA LEU A 202 -7.19 8.74 1.81
C LEU A 202 -7.23 7.29 2.30
N GLY A 203 -8.44 6.78 2.54
CA GLY A 203 -8.68 5.37 2.83
C GLY A 203 -9.80 5.16 3.82
N CYS A 204 -10.02 3.91 4.22
CA CYS A 204 -11.05 3.54 5.18
C CYS A 204 -10.74 4.04 6.61
N THR A 205 -9.51 4.51 6.88
CA THR A 205 -9.16 5.19 8.14
C THR A 205 -9.55 6.66 8.13
N ALA A 206 -9.75 7.30 6.96
CA ALA A 206 -10.15 8.69 6.85
C ALA A 206 -11.58 8.86 7.39
N GLN A 207 -11.69 9.44 8.59
CA GLN A 207 -12.94 9.49 9.33
C GLN A 207 -13.70 10.78 9.03
N ARG A 208 -13.02 11.93 9.10
CA ARG A 208 -13.62 13.24 8.82
C ARG A 208 -12.57 14.27 8.43
N VAL A 209 -12.96 15.24 7.62
CA VAL A 209 -12.22 16.47 7.40
C VAL A 209 -12.36 17.34 8.65
N LYS A 210 -11.24 17.86 9.14
CA LYS A 210 -11.19 18.72 10.31
C LYS A 210 -11.96 20.02 10.03
N ASP A 211 -12.65 20.52 11.05
CA ASP A 211 -13.39 21.79 11.03
C ASP A 211 -14.54 21.90 10.00
N LEU A 212 -14.86 20.82 9.29
CA LEU A 212 -16.06 20.72 8.46
C LEU A 212 -17.18 19.96 9.18
N ASP A 213 -18.42 20.26 8.80
CA ASP A 213 -19.57 19.49 9.27
C ASP A 213 -19.55 18.05 8.67
N PRO A 214 -20.27 17.10 9.29
CA PRO A 214 -20.23 15.71 8.86
C PRO A 214 -20.68 15.46 7.42
N TYR A 215 -21.60 16.26 6.88
CA TYR A 215 -22.10 16.08 5.52
C TYR A 215 -21.06 16.52 4.50
N ALA A 216 -20.55 17.75 4.63
CA ALA A 216 -19.49 18.26 3.75
C ALA A 216 -18.23 17.38 3.81
N SER A 217 -17.85 16.94 5.01
CA SER A 217 -16.75 16.00 5.19
C SER A 217 -16.98 14.69 4.43
N ALA A 218 -18.20 14.13 4.48
CA ALA A 218 -18.51 12.87 3.82
C ALA A 218 -18.48 13.03 2.29
N GLU A 219 -19.02 14.12 1.75
CA GLU A 219 -18.99 14.41 0.31
C GLU A 219 -17.56 14.46 -0.22
N ILE A 220 -16.65 15.15 0.48
CA ILE A 220 -15.23 15.23 0.09
C ILE A 220 -14.58 13.84 0.15
N LEU A 221 -14.66 13.14 1.28
CA LEU A 221 -13.93 11.89 1.47
C LEU A 221 -14.46 10.75 0.58
N VAL A 222 -15.78 10.68 0.38
CA VAL A 222 -16.39 9.69 -0.51
C VAL A 222 -16.09 10.03 -1.97
N GLY A 223 -16.30 11.29 -2.37
CA GLY A 223 -16.08 11.75 -3.74
C GLY A 223 -14.62 11.61 -4.17
N LEU A 224 -13.65 11.98 -3.31
CA LEU A 224 -12.23 11.81 -3.61
C LEU A 224 -11.80 10.35 -3.65
N ARG A 225 -12.36 9.49 -2.80
CA ARG A 225 -12.09 8.05 -2.87
C ARG A 225 -12.65 7.46 -4.17
N GLU A 226 -13.85 7.83 -4.57
CA GLU A 226 -14.44 7.42 -5.86
C GLU A 226 -13.56 7.91 -7.03
N TRP A 227 -13.15 9.18 -7.01
CA TRP A 227 -12.24 9.77 -8.00
C TRP A 227 -10.91 9.03 -8.10
N ALA A 228 -10.21 8.86 -6.98
CA ALA A 228 -8.89 8.26 -6.93
C ALA A 228 -8.89 6.77 -7.33
N THR A 229 -10.03 6.09 -7.19
CA THR A 229 -10.19 4.66 -7.50
C THR A 229 -10.81 4.40 -8.88
N ARG A 230 -10.91 5.44 -9.72
CA ARG A 230 -11.30 5.30 -11.13
C ARG A 230 -10.31 4.39 -11.88
N GLU A 231 -10.82 3.78 -12.94
CA GLU A 231 -10.06 2.82 -13.76
C GLU A 231 -8.73 3.40 -14.23
N GLU A 232 -8.70 4.66 -14.64
CA GLU A 232 -7.52 5.35 -15.20
C GLU A 232 -6.30 5.33 -14.25
N PHE A 233 -6.55 5.43 -12.94
CA PHE A 233 -5.52 5.47 -11.89
C PHE A 233 -5.33 4.12 -11.19
N SER A 234 -6.10 3.10 -11.54
CA SER A 234 -6.19 1.85 -10.80
C SER A 234 -5.70 0.64 -11.57
N TYR A 235 -5.10 -0.31 -10.85
CA TYR A 235 -4.62 -1.58 -11.33
C TYR A 235 -5.01 -2.70 -10.35
N SER A 236 -5.57 -3.79 -10.85
CA SER A 236 -5.85 -4.99 -10.05
C SER A 236 -4.87 -6.09 -10.48
N HIS A 237 -4.03 -6.53 -9.56
CA HIS A 237 -3.08 -7.61 -9.82
C HIS A 237 -3.73 -8.96 -9.50
N GLU A 238 -3.88 -9.78 -10.53
CA GLU A 238 -4.22 -11.20 -10.41
C GLU A 238 -2.96 -12.00 -10.06
N TRP A 239 -2.99 -12.66 -8.91
CA TRP A 239 -1.83 -13.32 -8.34
C TRP A 239 -1.56 -14.70 -8.96
N SER A 240 -0.31 -14.93 -9.38
CA SER A 240 0.24 -16.27 -9.59
C SER A 240 1.24 -16.64 -8.50
N VAL A 241 1.38 -17.93 -8.20
CA VAL A 241 2.49 -18.42 -7.36
C VAL A 241 3.82 -17.96 -7.95
N GLY A 242 4.69 -17.42 -7.09
CA GLY A 242 6.00 -16.92 -7.49
C GLY A 242 6.04 -15.43 -7.84
N ASP A 243 4.89 -14.79 -8.02
CA ASP A 243 4.82 -13.34 -8.23
C ASP A 243 5.28 -12.60 -6.97
N LEU A 244 5.98 -11.50 -7.18
CA LEU A 244 6.23 -10.47 -6.18
C LEU A 244 5.67 -9.14 -6.68
N VAL A 245 4.98 -8.40 -5.83
CA VAL A 245 4.56 -7.01 -6.09
C VAL A 245 5.14 -6.11 -5.02
N ILE A 246 5.69 -4.98 -5.45
CA ILE A 246 6.04 -3.86 -4.57
C ILE A 246 5.10 -2.68 -4.88
N TRP A 247 4.67 -1.96 -3.86
CA TRP A 247 3.96 -0.70 -4.04
C TRP A 247 4.50 0.39 -3.13
N ASP A 248 4.45 1.61 -3.64
CA ASP A 248 4.76 2.84 -2.91
C ASP A 248 3.59 3.15 -2.00
N ASN A 249 3.82 3.05 -0.69
CA ASN A 249 2.77 3.29 0.29
C ASN A 249 2.61 4.79 0.62
N THR A 250 3.43 5.67 0.03
CA THR A 250 3.35 7.13 0.20
C THR A 250 2.46 7.79 -0.86
N GLY A 251 2.13 7.10 -1.96
CA GLY A 251 1.17 7.57 -2.95
C GLY A 251 0.39 6.48 -3.68
N THR A 252 0.11 5.38 -3.01
CA THR A 252 -0.82 4.34 -3.49
C THR A 252 -1.79 3.95 -2.39
N MET A 253 -3.09 3.96 -2.67
CA MET A 253 -4.05 3.18 -1.87
C MET A 253 -4.12 1.77 -2.42
N HIS A 254 -4.35 0.80 -1.55
CA HIS A 254 -4.52 -0.58 -1.95
C HIS A 254 -5.63 -1.28 -1.16
N ARG A 255 -6.05 -2.45 -1.65
CA ARG A 255 -6.97 -3.36 -0.96
C ARG A 255 -6.77 -4.79 -1.42
N ALA A 256 -6.98 -5.75 -0.54
CA ALA A 256 -7.28 -7.11 -0.97
C ALA A 256 -8.72 -7.16 -1.49
N GLU A 257 -8.91 -7.61 -2.73
CA GLU A 257 -10.25 -7.86 -3.24
C GLU A 257 -10.84 -9.09 -2.55
N LYS A 258 -12.17 -9.18 -2.47
CA LYS A 258 -12.86 -10.26 -1.75
C LYS A 258 -12.41 -11.64 -2.25
N TYR A 259 -12.23 -12.57 -1.33
CA TYR A 259 -11.90 -13.97 -1.60
C TYR A 259 -12.51 -14.89 -0.53
N ASP A 260 -12.43 -16.20 -0.76
CA ASP A 260 -12.81 -17.22 0.21
C ASP A 260 -11.86 -17.22 1.42
N PRO A 261 -12.30 -16.87 2.64
CA PRO A 261 -11.42 -16.84 3.80
C PRO A 261 -10.85 -18.23 4.16
N ASP A 262 -11.50 -19.31 3.75
CA ASP A 262 -11.13 -20.69 4.10
C ASP A 262 -10.24 -21.37 3.04
N CYS A 263 -9.81 -20.64 2.00
CA CYS A 263 -9.03 -21.20 0.89
C CYS A 263 -7.52 -21.32 1.14
N ASN A 264 -7.06 -21.08 2.37
CA ASN A 264 -5.64 -21.10 2.76
C ASN A 264 -4.74 -20.16 1.93
N ARG A 265 -5.29 -19.04 1.43
CA ARG A 265 -4.51 -17.98 0.77
C ARG A 265 -3.36 -17.55 1.69
N MET A 266 -2.14 -17.54 1.16
CA MET A 266 -0.93 -17.21 1.89
C MET A 266 -0.05 -16.28 1.06
N MET A 267 0.19 -15.09 1.61
CA MET A 267 1.13 -14.12 1.05
C MET A 267 2.19 -13.76 2.10
N HIS A 268 3.42 -13.52 1.67
CA HIS A 268 4.53 -13.14 2.55
C HIS A 268 4.92 -11.69 2.30
N ARG A 269 4.90 -10.87 3.35
CA ARG A 269 5.20 -9.43 3.28
C ARG A 269 6.52 -9.08 3.95
N THR A 270 7.27 -8.21 3.27
CA THR A 270 8.38 -7.42 3.83
C THR A 270 8.09 -5.93 3.60
N LYS A 271 8.76 -5.03 4.35
CA LYS A 271 8.50 -3.59 4.28
C LYS A 271 9.79 -2.77 4.26
N LEU A 272 9.73 -1.63 3.59
CA LEU A 272 10.71 -0.56 3.71
C LEU A 272 10.29 0.43 4.80
N GLN A 273 11.23 0.79 5.66
CA GLN A 273 11.06 1.82 6.69
C GLN A 273 10.73 3.15 6.05
N GLY A 274 9.84 3.91 6.69
CA GLY A 274 9.49 5.26 6.30
C GLY A 274 10.67 6.22 6.35
N GLU A 275 10.72 7.16 5.40
CA GLU A 275 11.78 8.16 5.26
C GLU A 275 11.27 9.62 5.36
N GLU A 276 9.96 9.81 5.30
CA GLU A 276 9.32 11.11 5.25
C GLU A 276 8.00 11.11 6.03
N PRO A 277 7.80 12.02 7.00
CA PRO A 277 6.53 12.15 7.71
C PRO A 277 5.47 12.87 6.85
N PHE A 278 4.21 12.76 7.25
CA PHE A 278 3.12 13.54 6.64
C PHE A 278 3.26 15.02 7.00
N GLU A 279 3.60 15.86 6.01
CA GLU A 279 3.66 17.33 6.14
C GLU A 279 2.62 18.04 5.25
#